data_AF-A0A1X3GE46-F1
#
_entry.id   AF-A0A1X3GE46-F1
#
_cell.length_a   1.000
_cell.length_b   1.000
_cell.length_c   1.000
_cell.angle_alpha   90.00
_cell.angle_beta   90.00
_cell.angle_gamma   90.00
#
_symmetry.space_group_name_H-M   'P 1'
#
loop_
_entity.id
_entity.type
_entity.pdbx_description
1 polymer ?
#
loop_
_entity_poly.entity_id
_entity_poly.type
_entity_poly.pdbx_seq_one_letter_code
_entity_poly.pdbx_strand_id
1 'polypeptide(L)'
;MNAAAPSAISKSIRTGDEGASRRRSRWVAAAELGLISSTFSTIVSQLFAARIGRDAAVDWMTVAAIPARDWAISAEPSWSAILAGIAFHQWADFSWALVFFGVLGRWTADLRPLTILLLALPWAVFSSSMEWFVLVPLFPFWQPLFTLQQPYWIGLLVHGSSAVMYPLFARLRWTGGAAPARDVRFTNAWITGALALIALLGAAALFGSHGYEPQWAGRDRDADQTYIRHMTAHHAQGIALARIAAERAQDPHLRKLAMLMVASQTGENRIFETWWLSWFDTEIPDCSSDERAAMPGFLTQAEMRQVKAAPANQFDTVFVETMSKHHAGAVKMADQMWHSGGDLRLRVMAHAIRHEQQGEIALMHGASGIAAVAAAFRNMLGDNVN
;
A
#
# COMPACT_ATOMS: atom_id res chain seq x y z
N MET A 1 69.77 51.38 38.86
CA MET A 1 69.30 50.05 38.41
C MET A 1 67.85 50.20 37.95
N ASN A 2 67.63 49.79 36.70
CA ASN A 2 66.39 49.64 35.93
C ASN A 2 65.16 49.21 36.77
N ALA A 3 63.90 49.50 36.42
CA ALA A 3 63.33 49.67 35.09
C ALA A 3 61.98 50.45 35.11
N ALA A 4 61.74 51.24 34.06
CA ALA A 4 60.41 51.54 33.49
C ALA A 4 59.90 50.26 32.76
N ALA A 5 58.63 49.99 32.45
CA ALA A 5 57.54 50.82 31.95
C ALA A 5 56.19 50.03 32.04
N PRO A 6 55.03 50.64 31.66
CA PRO A 6 53.66 50.16 31.91
C PRO A 6 53.04 49.43 30.69
N SER A 7 51.86 48.81 30.85
CA SER A 7 50.79 48.74 29.83
C SER A 7 49.63 47.85 30.27
N ALA A 8 48.48 48.46 30.59
CA ALA A 8 47.18 47.82 30.53
C ALA A 8 46.73 47.69 29.05
N ILE A 9 45.80 46.77 28.81
CA ILE A 9 45.09 46.45 27.54
C ILE A 9 45.66 45.22 26.80
N SER A 10 45.00 44.07 27.00
CA SER A 10 44.40 43.30 25.88
C SER A 10 43.59 42.12 26.41
N LYS A 11 42.27 42.26 26.29
CA LYS A 11 41.26 41.23 25.97
C LYS A 11 41.49 39.81 26.51
N SER A 12 40.69 39.45 27.50
CA SER A 12 39.70 38.36 27.40
C SER A 12 39.99 37.36 26.27
N ILE A 13 40.85 36.39 26.53
CA ILE A 13 40.84 35.14 25.77
C ILE A 13 39.53 34.46 26.16
N ARG A 14 38.58 34.52 25.21
CA ARG A 14 37.30 33.84 25.29
C ARG A 14 37.54 32.39 25.70
N THR A 15 36.93 32.00 26.80
CA THR A 15 36.43 30.64 27.01
C THR A 15 35.57 30.29 25.81
N GLY A 16 36.11 29.55 24.87
CA GLY A 16 35.39 29.15 23.68
C GLY A 16 36.05 27.94 23.08
N ASP A 17 35.90 26.77 23.72
CA ASP A 17 35.60 25.50 23.02
C ASP A 17 35.32 24.28 23.93
N GLU A 18 34.56 24.38 25.03
CA GLU A 18 34.20 23.20 25.86
C GLU A 18 32.68 22.97 25.98
N GLY A 19 32.00 23.09 24.86
CA GLY A 19 30.55 22.87 24.79
C GLY A 19 30.13 22.35 23.43
N ALA A 20 30.80 21.29 22.93
CA ALA A 20 30.29 20.56 21.77
C ALA A 20 28.80 20.28 22.00
N SER A 21 27.97 20.79 21.09
CA SER A 21 26.51 20.67 21.17
C SER A 21 26.16 19.22 21.48
N ARG A 22 25.60 18.95 22.67
CA ARG A 22 25.06 17.64 23.06
C ARG A 22 23.95 17.17 22.10
N ARG A 23 23.48 18.04 21.20
CA ARG A 23 22.55 17.74 20.13
C ARG A 23 23.25 17.51 18.81
N ARG A 24 22.81 16.45 18.12
CA ARG A 24 23.17 16.15 16.74
C ARG A 24 22.51 17.14 15.79
N SER A 25 23.00 17.20 14.56
CA SER A 25 22.29 17.86 13.47
C SER A 25 20.88 17.27 13.34
N ARG A 26 19.87 18.13 13.34
CA ARG A 26 18.47 17.71 13.17
C ARG A 26 18.25 16.96 11.85
N TRP A 27 18.99 17.31 10.80
CA TRP A 27 18.93 16.64 9.51
C TRP A 27 19.48 15.22 9.58
N VAL A 28 20.58 15.02 10.31
CA VAL A 28 21.15 13.68 10.52
C VAL A 28 20.20 12.81 11.35
N ALA A 29 19.64 13.37 12.42
CA ALA A 29 18.65 12.66 13.25
C ALA A 29 17.35 12.36 12.47
N ALA A 30 16.91 13.27 11.60
CA ALA A 30 15.76 13.08 10.73
C ALA A 30 16.02 11.99 9.68
N ALA A 31 17.21 11.95 9.09
CA ALA A 31 17.59 10.92 8.13
C ALA A 31 17.64 9.53 8.79
N GLU A 32 18.26 9.42 9.96
CA GLU A 32 18.29 8.16 10.72
C GLU A 32 16.88 7.70 11.10
N LEU A 33 16.02 8.63 11.57
CA LEU A 33 14.62 8.31 11.80
C LEU A 33 13.91 7.87 10.51
N GLY A 34 14.15 8.56 9.41
CA GLY A 34 13.57 8.23 8.11
C GLY A 34 13.86 6.79 7.72
N LEU A 35 15.11 6.35 7.86
CA LEU A 35 15.50 4.95 7.61
C LEU A 35 14.80 3.96 8.55
N ILE A 36 14.72 4.28 9.84
CA ILE A 36 14.05 3.41 10.83
C ILE A 36 12.56 3.30 10.54
N SER A 37 11.89 4.43 10.36
CA SER A 37 10.43 4.51 10.15
C SER A 37 10.01 3.88 8.82
N SER A 38 10.76 4.12 7.75
CA SER A 38 10.48 3.52 6.45
C SER A 38 10.75 2.01 6.43
N THR A 39 11.79 1.54 7.10
CA THR A 39 12.03 0.10 7.26
C THR A 39 10.92 -0.57 8.07
N PHE A 40 10.51 0.07 9.16
CA PHE A 40 9.41 -0.43 9.98
C PHE A 40 8.10 -0.52 9.20
N SER A 41 7.72 0.53 8.46
CA SER A 41 6.49 0.54 7.65
C SER A 41 6.54 -0.51 6.53
N THR A 42 7.70 -0.72 5.88
CA THR A 42 7.90 -1.80 4.90
C THR A 42 7.65 -3.17 5.52
N ILE A 43 8.27 -3.46 6.67
CA ILE A 43 8.13 -4.77 7.35
C ILE A 43 6.67 -4.99 7.76
N VAL A 44 6.03 -3.99 8.36
CA VAL A 44 4.62 -4.08 8.78
C VAL A 44 3.72 -4.33 7.56
N SER A 45 3.91 -3.58 6.47
CA SER A 45 3.11 -3.74 5.24
C SER A 45 3.27 -5.14 4.64
N GLN A 46 4.52 -5.62 4.54
CA GLN A 46 4.82 -6.96 4.03
C GLN A 46 4.19 -8.07 4.88
N LEU A 47 4.26 -7.95 6.21
CA LEU A 47 3.74 -8.97 7.12
C LEU A 47 2.23 -8.86 7.35
N PHE A 48 1.60 -7.73 7.04
CA PHE A 48 0.18 -7.53 7.29
C PHE A 48 -0.70 -7.70 6.04
N ALA A 49 -0.17 -7.53 4.83
CA ALA A 49 -0.94 -7.53 3.58
C ALA A 49 -1.94 -8.70 3.45
N ALA A 50 -1.49 -9.95 3.58
CA ALA A 50 -2.34 -11.12 3.42
C ALA A 50 -3.46 -11.21 4.49
N ARG A 51 -3.26 -10.61 5.68
CA ARG A 51 -4.27 -10.57 6.76
C ARG A 51 -5.45 -9.66 6.44
N ILE A 52 -5.30 -8.79 5.45
CA ILE A 52 -6.33 -7.85 4.98
C ILE A 52 -6.67 -8.04 3.51
N GLY A 53 -6.37 -9.22 2.93
CA GLY A 53 -6.78 -9.53 1.57
C GLY A 53 -5.89 -8.94 0.48
N ARG A 54 -4.64 -8.60 0.77
CA ARG A 54 -3.71 -8.00 -0.18
C ARG A 54 -2.50 -8.88 -0.48
N ASP A 55 -2.10 -8.91 -1.75
CA ASP A 55 -0.87 -9.57 -2.19
C ASP A 55 0.29 -8.56 -2.17
N ALA A 56 1.20 -8.73 -1.20
CA ALA A 56 2.32 -7.81 -1.02
C ALA A 56 3.22 -7.70 -2.26
N ALA A 57 3.41 -8.77 -3.04
CA ALA A 57 4.27 -8.73 -4.22
C ALA A 57 3.64 -7.87 -5.33
N VAL A 58 2.33 -7.99 -5.52
CA VAL A 58 1.56 -7.15 -6.45
C VAL A 58 1.52 -5.70 -5.98
N ASP A 59 1.35 -5.46 -4.68
CA ASP A 59 1.38 -4.12 -4.11
C ASP A 59 2.74 -3.44 -4.36
N TRP A 60 3.86 -4.12 -4.07
CA TRP A 60 5.19 -3.57 -4.34
C TRP A 60 5.45 -3.33 -5.83
N MET A 61 5.00 -4.22 -6.71
CA MET A 61 5.08 -4.00 -8.15
C MET A 61 4.26 -2.77 -8.58
N THR A 62 3.08 -2.55 -7.99
CA THR A 62 2.24 -1.37 -8.25
C THR A 62 2.91 -0.08 -7.77
N VAL A 63 3.57 -0.11 -6.61
CA VAL A 63 4.40 1.00 -6.13
C VAL A 63 5.59 1.25 -7.07
N ALA A 64 6.24 0.20 -7.57
CA ALA A 64 7.35 0.33 -8.52
C ALA A 64 6.93 0.96 -9.85
N ALA A 65 5.68 0.77 -10.26
CA ALA A 65 5.13 1.43 -11.44
C ALA A 65 5.04 2.97 -11.28
N ILE A 66 5.12 3.51 -10.07
CA ILE A 66 5.14 4.97 -9.85
C ILE A 66 6.32 5.64 -10.58
N PRO A 67 7.59 5.26 -10.31
CA PRO A 67 8.73 5.79 -11.05
C PRO A 67 9.02 5.04 -12.36
N ALA A 68 8.72 3.74 -12.44
CA ALA A 68 9.13 2.90 -13.57
C ALA A 68 8.03 2.68 -14.63
N ARG A 69 6.80 3.13 -14.37
CA ARG A 69 5.64 2.95 -15.25
C ARG A 69 5.44 1.48 -15.62
N ASP A 70 5.01 1.25 -16.85
CA ASP A 70 4.78 -0.05 -17.50
C ASP A 70 5.95 -1.04 -17.43
N TRP A 71 7.19 -0.59 -17.19
CA TRP A 71 8.36 -1.47 -17.10
C TRP A 71 8.34 -2.35 -15.85
N ALA A 72 7.73 -1.86 -14.76
CA ALA A 72 7.59 -2.65 -13.54
C ALA A 72 6.53 -3.75 -13.65
N ILE A 73 5.55 -3.58 -14.54
CA ILE A 73 4.34 -4.40 -14.58
C ILE A 73 4.58 -5.72 -15.34
N SER A 74 4.26 -6.83 -14.68
CA SER A 74 4.30 -8.19 -15.21
C SER A 74 3.20 -9.06 -14.59
N ALA A 75 2.81 -10.13 -15.28
CA ALA A 75 1.79 -11.07 -14.80
C ALA A 75 2.22 -11.86 -13.56
N GLU A 76 3.53 -11.98 -13.36
CA GLU A 76 4.15 -12.48 -12.14
C GLU A 76 5.11 -11.40 -11.65
N PRO A 77 4.89 -10.83 -10.45
CA PRO A 77 5.78 -9.78 -9.92
C PRO A 77 7.23 -10.25 -9.86
N SER A 78 8.11 -9.56 -10.59
CA SER A 78 9.54 -9.87 -10.59
C SER A 78 10.21 -9.34 -9.32
N TRP A 79 11.29 -9.99 -8.88
CA TRP A 79 12.08 -9.50 -7.74
C TRP A 79 12.63 -8.09 -7.94
N SER A 80 12.99 -7.71 -9.18
CA SER A 80 13.43 -6.34 -9.47
C SER A 80 12.30 -5.33 -9.29
N ALA A 81 11.08 -5.65 -9.73
CA ALA A 81 9.91 -4.79 -9.49
C ALA A 81 9.60 -4.68 -7.99
N ILE A 82 9.60 -5.81 -7.26
CA ILE A 82 9.36 -5.82 -5.81
C ILE A 82 10.38 -4.94 -5.08
N LEU A 83 11.68 -5.12 -5.37
CA LEU A 83 12.75 -4.34 -4.73
C LEU A 83 12.69 -2.85 -5.12
N ALA A 84 12.34 -2.53 -6.37
CA ALA A 84 12.16 -1.16 -6.80
C ALA A 84 10.98 -0.49 -6.09
N GLY A 85 9.88 -1.21 -5.87
CA GLY A 85 8.72 -0.74 -5.12
C GLY A 85 9.05 -0.46 -3.66
N ILE A 86 9.73 -1.40 -3.00
CA ILE A 86 10.23 -1.22 -1.63
C ILE A 86 11.15 -0.01 -1.55
N ALA A 87 12.12 0.12 -2.47
CA ALA A 87 13.06 1.24 -2.47
C ALA A 87 12.36 2.59 -2.68
N PHE A 88 11.37 2.65 -3.58
CA PHE A 88 10.61 3.87 -3.84
C PHE A 88 9.74 4.26 -2.64
N HIS A 89 9.02 3.30 -2.05
CA HIS A 89 8.29 3.51 -0.79
C HIS A 89 9.21 4.01 0.32
N GLN A 90 10.36 3.36 0.52
CA GLN A 90 11.29 3.75 1.57
C GLN A 90 11.84 5.16 1.35
N TRP A 91 12.10 5.54 0.11
CA TRP A 91 12.50 6.89 -0.26
C TRP A 91 11.42 7.93 0.04
N ALA A 92 10.15 7.62 -0.25
CA ALA A 92 9.01 8.51 0.01
C ALA A 92 8.85 8.76 1.54
N ASP A 93 8.78 7.69 2.33
CA ASP A 93 8.69 7.76 3.80
C ASP A 93 9.88 8.50 4.41
N PHE A 94 11.10 8.18 3.96
CA PHE A 94 12.32 8.88 4.38
C PHE A 94 12.23 10.38 4.08
N SER A 95 11.74 10.74 2.90
CA SER A 95 11.60 12.14 2.47
C SER A 95 10.59 12.89 3.35
N TRP A 96 9.45 12.28 3.71
CA TRP A 96 8.49 12.90 4.63
C TRP A 96 9.05 13.11 6.03
N ALA A 97 9.88 12.19 6.54
CA ALA A 97 10.57 12.37 7.82
C ALA A 97 11.55 13.56 7.76
N LEU A 98 12.27 13.73 6.65
CA LEU A 98 13.14 14.89 6.42
C LEU A 98 12.36 16.20 6.34
N VAL A 99 11.18 16.22 5.72
CA VAL A 99 10.32 17.41 5.73
C VAL A 99 9.88 17.74 7.16
N PHE A 100 9.38 16.75 7.90
CA PHE A 100 8.83 16.99 9.24
C PHE A 100 9.87 17.42 10.28
N PHE A 101 11.06 16.83 10.27
CA PHE A 101 12.10 17.12 11.28
C PHE A 101 13.24 18.01 10.78
N GLY A 102 13.46 18.06 9.47
CA GLY A 102 14.46 18.92 8.83
C GLY A 102 13.90 20.28 8.44
N VAL A 103 12.93 20.32 7.53
CA VAL A 103 12.32 21.56 7.02
C VAL A 103 11.48 22.25 8.10
N LEU A 104 10.58 21.49 8.73
CA LEU A 104 9.76 21.98 9.86
C LEU A 104 10.52 21.91 11.20
N GLY A 105 11.83 21.63 11.15
CA GLY A 105 12.67 21.42 12.33
C GLY A 105 12.67 22.54 13.35
N ARG A 106 12.39 23.79 12.96
CA ARG A 106 12.29 24.92 13.90
C ARG A 106 11.14 24.75 14.92
N TRP A 107 10.08 24.05 14.53
CA TRP A 107 8.90 23.80 15.36
C TRP A 107 8.94 22.43 16.03
N THR A 108 9.65 21.47 15.42
CA THR A 108 9.70 20.08 15.91
C THR A 108 10.93 19.77 16.78
N ALA A 109 11.96 20.62 16.76
CA ALA A 109 13.26 20.36 17.38
C ALA A 109 13.22 20.04 18.87
N ASP A 110 12.26 20.58 19.63
CA ASP A 110 12.21 20.47 21.10
C ASP A 110 10.98 19.73 21.63
N LEU A 111 10.16 19.19 20.73
CA LEU A 111 8.97 18.45 21.11
C LEU A 111 9.32 17.19 21.93
N ARG A 112 8.41 16.84 22.84
CA ARG A 112 8.49 15.60 23.61
C ARG A 112 7.94 14.43 22.80
N PRO A 113 8.36 13.18 23.08
CA PRO A 113 7.93 12.01 22.30
C PRO A 113 6.41 11.90 22.10
N LEU A 114 5.62 12.12 23.16
CA LEU A 114 4.15 12.05 23.07
C LEU A 114 3.57 13.18 22.20
N THR A 115 4.11 14.39 22.29
CA THR A 115 3.69 15.51 21.44
C THR A 115 4.03 15.24 19.97
N ILE A 116 5.19 14.63 19.70
CA ILE A 116 5.56 14.18 18.36
C ILE A 116 4.55 13.15 17.86
N LEU A 117 4.20 12.14 18.66
CA LEU A 117 3.21 11.12 18.26
C LEU A 117 1.87 11.75 17.88
N LEU A 118 1.35 12.67 18.70
CA LEU A 118 0.07 13.33 18.45
C LEU A 118 0.08 14.18 17.18
N LEU A 119 1.22 14.78 16.82
CA LEU A 119 1.36 15.55 15.57
C LEU A 119 1.67 14.65 14.36
N ALA A 120 2.30 13.50 14.59
CA ALA A 120 2.64 12.55 13.55
C ALA A 120 1.39 11.90 12.93
N LEU A 121 0.29 11.75 13.68
CA LEU A 121 -0.96 11.18 13.15
C LEU A 121 -1.64 12.09 12.10
N PRO A 122 -1.91 13.40 12.36
CA PRO A 122 -2.34 14.32 11.31
C PRO A 122 -1.31 14.45 10.18
N TRP A 123 -0.02 14.32 10.47
CA TRP A 123 1.02 14.33 9.45
C TRP A 123 0.95 13.11 8.51
N ALA A 124 0.62 11.92 9.02
CA ALA A 124 0.37 10.74 8.21
C ALA A 124 -0.81 10.96 7.25
N VAL A 125 -1.89 11.58 7.75
CA VAL A 125 -3.04 11.96 6.91
C VAL A 125 -2.62 12.95 5.82
N PHE A 126 -1.87 13.99 6.18
CA PHE A 126 -1.39 14.99 5.22
C PHE A 126 -0.48 14.38 4.15
N SER A 127 0.54 13.63 4.54
CA SER A 127 1.52 13.03 3.62
C SER A 127 0.85 11.99 2.71
N SER A 128 0.05 11.07 3.26
CA SER A 128 -0.69 10.08 2.45
C SER A 128 -1.69 10.75 1.49
N SER A 129 -2.40 11.79 1.93
CA SER A 129 -3.33 12.54 1.07
C SER A 129 -2.57 13.25 -0.05
N MET A 130 -1.43 13.85 0.27
CA MET A 130 -0.61 14.54 -0.72
C MET A 130 -0.13 13.56 -1.79
N GLU A 131 0.31 12.37 -1.41
CA GLU A 131 0.70 11.33 -2.36
C GLU A 131 -0.48 10.84 -3.20
N TRP A 132 -1.57 10.45 -2.55
CA TRP A 132 -2.69 9.77 -3.18
C TRP A 132 -3.53 10.67 -4.09
N PHE A 133 -3.73 11.94 -3.70
CA PHE A 133 -4.54 12.90 -4.48
C PHE A 133 -3.72 13.75 -5.45
N VAL A 134 -2.42 13.96 -5.19
CA VAL A 134 -1.61 14.97 -5.90
C VAL A 134 -0.33 14.37 -6.48
N LEU A 135 0.61 13.92 -5.65
CA LEU A 135 1.97 13.66 -6.11
C LEU A 135 2.02 12.50 -7.10
N VAL A 136 1.40 11.38 -6.74
CA VAL A 136 1.44 10.15 -7.53
C VAL A 136 0.57 10.25 -8.80
N PRO A 137 -0.74 10.54 -8.72
CA PRO A 137 -1.57 10.57 -9.93
C PRO A 137 -1.35 11.80 -10.81
N LEU A 138 -0.87 12.92 -10.24
CA LEU A 138 -0.66 14.19 -10.95
C LEU A 138 0.83 14.54 -10.99
N PHE A 139 1.27 15.63 -10.35
CA PHE A 139 2.65 16.08 -10.44
C PHE A 139 3.45 15.63 -9.22
N PRO A 140 4.64 15.00 -9.35
CA PRO A 140 5.47 14.90 -10.56
C PRO A 140 5.46 13.52 -11.24
N PHE A 141 4.58 12.59 -10.88
CA PHE A 141 4.67 11.20 -11.38
C PHE A 141 3.71 10.88 -12.53
N TRP A 142 2.54 11.53 -12.57
CA TRP A 142 1.46 11.33 -13.54
C TRP A 142 1.07 9.85 -13.67
N GLN A 143 0.94 9.16 -12.54
CA GLN A 143 0.61 7.74 -12.43
C GLN A 143 -0.76 7.52 -11.79
N PRO A 144 -1.87 7.81 -12.50
CA PRO A 144 -3.23 7.59 -11.99
C PRO A 144 -3.52 6.10 -11.72
N LEU A 145 -2.77 5.19 -12.37
CA LEU A 145 -2.82 3.74 -12.12
C LEU A 145 -2.80 3.43 -10.62
N PHE A 146 -1.85 4.01 -9.87
CA PHE A 146 -1.70 3.72 -8.44
C PHE A 146 -3.00 4.05 -7.66
N THR A 147 -3.53 5.25 -7.85
CA THR A 147 -4.74 5.72 -7.16
C THR A 147 -5.99 4.94 -7.58
N LEU A 148 -6.09 4.56 -8.86
CA LEU A 148 -7.21 3.75 -9.37
C LEU A 148 -7.13 2.30 -8.89
N GLN A 149 -5.93 1.76 -8.67
CA GLN A 149 -5.74 0.39 -8.22
C GLN A 149 -5.80 0.24 -6.69
N GLN A 150 -5.40 1.27 -5.94
CA GLN A 150 -5.26 1.20 -4.49
C GLN A 150 -6.21 2.19 -3.79
N PRO A 151 -7.16 1.74 -2.96
CA PRO A 151 -7.97 2.66 -2.17
C PRO A 151 -7.12 3.46 -1.18
N TYR A 152 -7.52 4.70 -0.90
CA TYR A 152 -6.77 5.66 -0.07
C TYR A 152 -6.34 5.10 1.30
N TRP A 153 -7.17 4.27 1.92
CA TRP A 153 -6.91 3.75 3.25
C TRP A 153 -5.63 2.90 3.32
N ILE A 154 -5.20 2.28 2.21
CA ILE A 154 -3.95 1.50 2.17
C ILE A 154 -2.75 2.44 2.39
N GLY A 155 -2.66 3.51 1.59
CA GLY A 155 -1.62 4.53 1.75
C GLY A 155 -1.64 5.16 3.15
N LEU A 156 -2.84 5.44 3.69
CA LEU A 156 -2.97 5.97 5.05
C LEU A 156 -2.42 5.00 6.12
N LEU A 157 -2.67 3.68 6.00
CA LEU A 157 -2.12 2.68 6.91
C LEU A 157 -0.58 2.62 6.83
N VAL A 158 -0.02 2.70 5.63
CA VAL A 158 1.43 2.71 5.40
C VAL A 158 2.08 3.94 6.05
N HIS A 159 1.57 5.14 5.76
CA HIS A 159 2.07 6.38 6.36
C HIS A 159 1.84 6.42 7.87
N GLY A 160 0.72 5.89 8.35
CA GLY A 160 0.43 5.76 9.78
C GLY A 160 1.47 4.88 10.48
N SER A 161 1.81 3.73 9.88
CA SER A 161 2.83 2.80 10.37
C SER A 161 4.22 3.44 10.44
N SER A 162 4.56 4.28 9.46
CA SER A 162 5.81 5.06 9.48
C SER A 162 5.79 6.14 10.58
N ALA A 163 4.71 6.92 10.64
CA ALA A 163 4.53 8.04 11.55
C ALA A 163 4.55 7.62 13.03
N VAL A 164 4.06 6.42 13.40
CA VAL A 164 4.14 5.94 14.78
C VAL A 164 5.58 5.76 15.29
N MET A 165 6.57 5.71 14.40
CA MET A 165 7.98 5.65 14.78
C MET A 165 8.62 7.02 15.02
N TYR A 166 7.96 8.12 14.64
CA TYR A 166 8.48 9.48 14.76
C TYR A 166 8.87 9.91 16.19
N PRO A 167 8.23 9.44 17.27
CA PRO A 167 8.65 9.76 18.64
C PRO A 167 10.11 9.41 18.96
N LEU A 168 10.74 8.48 18.21
CA LEU A 168 12.15 8.15 18.35
C LEU A 168 13.08 9.33 18.06
N PHE A 169 12.65 10.31 17.26
CA PHE A 169 13.41 11.54 16.99
C PHE A 169 13.86 12.25 18.28
N ALA A 170 13.00 12.25 19.31
CA ALA A 170 13.28 12.92 20.59
C ALA A 170 14.55 12.39 21.26
N ARG A 171 14.89 11.11 21.04
CA ARG A 171 16.15 10.49 21.45
C ARG A 171 17.25 10.69 20.41
N LEU A 172 16.95 10.44 19.13
CA LEU A 172 17.94 10.48 18.03
C LEU A 172 18.60 11.84 17.83
N ARG A 173 17.94 12.94 18.23
CA ARG A 173 18.50 14.31 18.17
C ARG A 173 19.65 14.58 19.14
N TRP A 174 19.96 13.66 20.06
CA TRP A 174 21.05 13.81 21.03
C TRP A 174 22.25 12.93 20.67
N THR A 175 23.45 13.38 21.01
CA THR A 175 24.66 12.56 20.95
C THR A 175 24.63 11.52 22.06
N GLY A 176 25.28 10.36 21.87
CA GLY A 176 25.18 9.17 22.73
C GLY A 176 25.12 9.48 24.23
N GLY A 177 24.05 9.02 24.90
CA GLY A 177 23.83 9.18 26.34
C GLY A 177 23.32 10.56 26.81
N ALA A 178 23.27 11.57 25.94
CA ALA A 178 22.87 12.93 26.32
C ALA A 178 21.35 13.17 26.33
N ALA A 179 20.54 12.22 25.85
CA ALA A 179 19.09 12.35 25.83
C ALA A 179 18.49 12.34 27.25
N PRO A 180 17.44 13.14 27.53
CA PRO A 180 16.76 13.12 28.83
C PRO A 180 16.26 11.72 29.20
N ALA A 181 16.48 11.30 30.45
CA ALA A 181 16.12 9.95 30.92
C ALA A 181 14.64 9.59 30.66
N ARG A 182 13.73 10.57 30.75
CA ARG A 182 12.31 10.38 30.42
C ARG A 182 12.07 10.03 28.95
N ASP A 183 12.79 10.67 28.03
CA ASP A 183 12.65 10.47 26.58
C ASP A 183 13.26 9.10 26.22
N VAL A 184 14.35 8.71 26.89
CA VAL A 184 14.95 7.37 26.76
C VAL A 184 13.99 6.28 27.24
N ARG A 185 13.38 6.41 28.43
CA ARG A 185 12.39 5.44 28.94
C ARG A 185 11.21 5.28 27.99
N PHE A 186 10.65 6.40 27.52
CA PHE A 186 9.54 6.38 26.55
C PHE A 186 9.95 5.65 25.28
N THR A 187 11.05 6.04 24.65
CA THR A 187 11.49 5.48 23.36
C THR A 187 11.90 4.02 23.48
N ASN A 188 12.48 3.58 24.60
CA ASN A 188 12.73 2.17 24.87
C ASN A 188 11.43 1.36 24.90
N ALA A 189 10.44 1.80 25.68
CA ALA A 189 9.14 1.13 25.74
C ALA A 189 8.46 1.09 24.35
N TRP A 190 8.58 2.17 23.58
CA TRP A 190 8.04 2.26 22.23
C TRP A 190 8.71 1.30 21.25
N ILE A 191 10.06 1.22 21.28
CA ILE A 191 10.83 0.26 20.47
C ILE A 191 10.46 -1.17 20.85
N THR A 192 10.35 -1.48 22.15
CA THR A 192 9.91 -2.80 22.60
C THR A 192 8.53 -3.15 22.05
N GLY A 193 7.57 -2.21 22.09
CA GLY A 193 6.25 -2.40 21.50
C GLY A 193 6.29 -2.62 19.97
N ALA A 194 7.09 -1.82 19.26
CA ALA A 194 7.28 -1.96 17.82
C ALA A 194 7.89 -3.32 17.42
N LEU A 195 8.90 -3.78 18.15
CA LEU A 195 9.51 -5.10 17.94
C LEU A 195 8.55 -6.24 18.28
N ALA A 196 7.75 -6.09 19.35
CA ALA A 196 6.72 -7.06 19.70
C ALA A 196 5.63 -7.16 18.61
N LEU A 197 5.25 -6.02 18.01
CA LEU A 197 4.31 -6.00 16.88
C LEU A 197 4.91 -6.71 15.65
N ILE A 198 6.17 -6.43 15.29
CA ILE A 198 6.85 -7.14 14.19
C ILE A 198 6.89 -8.64 14.47
N ALA A 199 7.23 -9.06 15.69
CA ALA A 199 7.26 -10.47 16.06
C ALA A 199 5.88 -11.12 15.96
N LEU A 200 4.82 -10.44 16.40
CA LEU A 200 3.43 -10.91 16.31
C LEU A 200 2.98 -11.06 14.85
N LEU A 201 3.23 -10.05 14.02
CA LEU A 201 2.90 -10.09 12.59
C LEU A 201 3.74 -11.15 11.86
N GLY A 202 5.00 -11.31 12.24
CA GLY A 202 5.89 -12.35 11.72
C GLY A 202 5.41 -13.75 12.07
N ALA A 203 4.96 -13.96 13.31
CA ALA A 203 4.34 -15.21 13.72
C ALA A 203 3.04 -15.47 12.94
N ALA A 204 2.16 -14.49 12.83
CA ALA A 204 0.93 -14.60 12.04
C ALA A 204 1.22 -14.92 10.56
N ALA A 205 2.27 -14.31 9.98
CA ALA A 205 2.71 -14.60 8.62
C ALA A 205 3.23 -16.02 8.46
N LEU A 206 4.03 -16.50 9.41
CA LEU A 206 4.55 -17.86 9.43
C LEU A 206 3.42 -18.88 9.52
N PHE A 207 2.49 -18.71 10.47
CA PHE A 207 1.32 -19.59 10.62
C PHE A 207 0.44 -19.58 9.36
N GLY A 208 0.15 -18.39 8.80
CA GLY A 208 -0.63 -18.28 7.56
C GLY A 208 0.04 -18.98 6.38
N SER A 209 1.37 -18.94 6.27
CA SER A 209 2.12 -19.67 5.23
C SER A 209 2.02 -21.20 5.35
N HIS A 210 1.62 -21.69 6.51
CA HIS A 210 1.32 -23.11 6.78
C HIS A 210 -0.18 -23.42 6.80
N GLY A 211 -1.03 -22.51 6.30
CA GLY A 211 -2.48 -22.70 6.20
C GLY A 211 -3.25 -22.42 7.50
N TYR A 212 -2.61 -21.77 8.49
CA TYR A 212 -3.25 -21.41 9.75
C TYR A 212 -3.52 -19.91 9.83
N GLU A 213 -4.75 -19.51 9.54
CA GLU A 213 -5.24 -18.15 9.73
C GLU A 213 -6.00 -18.02 11.06
N PRO A 214 -6.07 -16.80 11.64
CA PRO A 214 -6.97 -16.55 12.75
C PRO A 214 -8.39 -16.99 12.38
N GLN A 215 -9.07 -17.61 13.34
CA GLN A 215 -10.42 -18.15 13.17
C GLN A 215 -11.37 -17.16 12.49
N TRP A 216 -12.26 -17.70 11.66
CA TRP A 216 -13.34 -16.94 11.04
C TRP A 216 -14.20 -16.22 12.10
N ALA A 217 -14.50 -14.95 11.87
CA ALA A 217 -15.19 -14.07 12.81
C ALA A 217 -16.27 -13.22 12.11
N GLY A 218 -17.12 -13.86 11.30
CA GLY A 218 -18.29 -13.26 10.67
C GLY A 218 -19.61 -13.58 11.38
N ARG A 219 -20.70 -12.94 10.95
CA ARG A 219 -22.09 -13.28 11.36
C ARG A 219 -22.90 -13.91 10.24
N ASP A 220 -22.34 -13.99 9.03
CA ASP A 220 -23.01 -14.48 7.84
C ASP A 220 -22.07 -15.40 7.06
N ARG A 221 -21.98 -16.66 7.52
CA ARG A 221 -21.05 -17.65 6.97
C ARG A 221 -21.41 -18.03 5.53
N ASP A 222 -22.70 -18.09 5.22
CA ASP A 222 -23.19 -18.48 3.90
C ASP A 222 -22.86 -17.40 2.87
N ALA A 223 -22.98 -16.10 3.23
CA ALA A 223 -22.53 -15.01 2.38
C ALA A 223 -21.02 -15.06 2.12
N ASP A 224 -20.21 -15.30 3.17
CA ASP A 224 -18.75 -15.42 3.04
C ASP A 224 -18.37 -16.58 2.12
N GLN A 225 -19.00 -17.74 2.31
CA GLN A 225 -18.74 -18.93 1.49
C GLN A 225 -19.18 -18.71 0.04
N THR A 226 -20.35 -18.11 -0.17
CA THR A 226 -20.87 -17.80 -1.51
C THR A 226 -19.94 -16.82 -2.22
N TYR A 227 -19.55 -15.73 -1.55
CA TYR A 227 -18.67 -14.72 -2.14
C TYR A 227 -17.31 -15.30 -2.52
N ILE A 228 -16.66 -16.05 -1.63
CA ILE A 228 -15.36 -16.66 -1.92
C ILE A 228 -15.48 -17.61 -3.12
N ARG A 229 -16.43 -18.56 -3.11
CA ARG A 229 -16.63 -19.50 -4.23
C ARG A 229 -16.87 -18.76 -5.55
N HIS A 230 -17.79 -17.79 -5.54
CA HIS A 230 -18.17 -17.07 -6.75
C HIS A 230 -17.04 -16.19 -7.27
N MET A 231 -16.39 -15.41 -6.39
CA MET A 231 -15.31 -14.52 -6.79
C MET A 231 -14.07 -15.30 -7.26
N THR A 232 -13.74 -16.43 -6.65
CA THR A 232 -12.66 -17.31 -7.13
C THR A 232 -12.93 -17.82 -8.55
N ALA A 233 -14.16 -18.29 -8.82
CA ALA A 233 -14.56 -18.75 -10.16
C ALA A 233 -14.58 -17.60 -11.18
N HIS A 234 -15.04 -16.41 -10.77
CA HIS A 234 -15.09 -15.20 -11.58
C HIS A 234 -13.68 -14.72 -11.93
N HIS A 235 -12.78 -14.61 -10.96
CA HIS A 235 -11.36 -14.31 -11.17
C HIS A 235 -10.67 -15.36 -12.06
N ALA A 236 -10.99 -16.65 -11.94
CA ALA A 236 -10.40 -17.65 -12.83
C ALA A 236 -10.74 -17.39 -14.31
N GLN A 237 -11.96 -16.93 -14.61
CA GLN A 237 -12.35 -16.50 -15.96
C GLN A 237 -11.68 -15.18 -16.36
N GLY A 238 -11.62 -14.20 -15.45
CA GLY A 238 -10.93 -12.92 -15.64
C GLY A 238 -9.44 -13.09 -15.97
N ILE A 239 -8.72 -13.92 -15.21
CA ILE A 239 -7.32 -14.28 -15.45
C ILE A 239 -7.15 -14.90 -16.84
N ALA A 240 -8.02 -15.83 -17.24
CA ALA A 240 -7.96 -16.44 -18.56
C ALA A 240 -8.16 -15.41 -19.67
N LEU A 241 -9.10 -14.47 -19.49
CA LEU A 241 -9.35 -13.38 -20.43
C LEU A 241 -8.18 -12.40 -20.51
N ALA A 242 -7.62 -12.00 -19.36
CA ALA A 242 -6.50 -11.09 -19.25
C ALA A 242 -5.21 -11.67 -19.84
N ARG A 243 -4.95 -12.99 -19.70
CA ARG A 243 -3.83 -13.66 -20.38
C ARG A 243 -3.92 -13.54 -21.91
N ILE A 244 -5.13 -13.65 -22.48
CA ILE A 244 -5.33 -13.47 -23.93
C ILE A 244 -4.95 -12.04 -24.34
N ALA A 245 -5.33 -11.02 -23.56
CA ALA A 245 -4.96 -9.64 -23.85
C ALA A 245 -3.48 -9.34 -23.63
N ALA A 246 -2.85 -9.92 -22.62
CA ALA A 246 -1.41 -9.81 -22.41
C ALA A 246 -0.60 -10.31 -23.62
N GLU A 247 -1.15 -11.24 -24.39
CA GLU A 247 -0.54 -11.76 -25.62
C GLU A 247 -0.95 -10.99 -26.89
N ARG A 248 -2.21 -10.56 -26.98
CA ARG A 248 -2.83 -10.13 -28.25
C ARG A 248 -3.17 -8.65 -28.37
N ALA A 249 -3.27 -7.92 -27.24
CA ALA A 249 -3.63 -6.51 -27.25
C ALA A 249 -2.65 -5.73 -28.13
N GLN A 250 -3.16 -4.82 -28.96
CA GLN A 250 -2.34 -3.98 -29.84
C GLN A 250 -1.82 -2.76 -29.09
N ASP A 251 -2.63 -2.18 -28.21
CA ASP A 251 -2.24 -1.13 -27.28
C ASP A 251 -1.27 -1.68 -26.20
N PRO A 252 -0.02 -1.17 -26.14
CA PRO A 252 0.94 -1.55 -25.12
C PRO A 252 0.45 -1.30 -23.68
N HIS A 253 -0.32 -0.23 -23.47
CA HIS A 253 -0.84 0.10 -22.15
C HIS A 253 -1.88 -0.94 -21.71
N LEU A 254 -2.84 -1.26 -22.60
CA LEU A 254 -3.82 -2.31 -22.37
C LEU A 254 -3.15 -3.67 -22.11
N ARG A 255 -2.08 -4.00 -22.84
CA ARG A 255 -1.31 -5.24 -22.62
C ARG A 255 -0.71 -5.31 -21.21
N LYS A 256 -0.19 -4.19 -20.72
CA LYS A 256 0.40 -4.09 -19.37
C LYS A 256 -0.66 -4.10 -18.29
N LEU A 257 -1.76 -3.40 -18.49
CA LEU A 257 -2.93 -3.47 -17.61
C LEU A 257 -3.46 -4.91 -17.51
N ALA A 258 -3.54 -5.65 -18.62
CA ALA A 258 -3.93 -7.05 -18.62
C ALA A 258 -2.95 -7.95 -17.84
N MET A 259 -1.63 -7.68 -17.91
CA MET A 259 -0.66 -8.36 -17.06
C MET A 259 -0.89 -8.06 -15.57
N LEU A 260 -1.19 -6.81 -15.22
CA LEU A 260 -1.53 -6.44 -13.83
C LEU A 260 -2.79 -7.17 -13.34
N MET A 261 -3.85 -7.23 -14.14
CA MET A 261 -5.08 -7.98 -13.84
C MET A 261 -4.81 -9.47 -13.58
N VAL A 262 -3.90 -10.09 -14.35
CA VAL A 262 -3.48 -11.48 -14.09
C VAL A 262 -2.82 -11.58 -12.72
N ALA A 263 -1.90 -10.67 -12.41
CA ALA A 263 -1.16 -10.69 -11.14
C ALA A 263 -2.08 -10.47 -9.93
N SER A 264 -2.94 -9.44 -9.97
CA SER A 264 -3.86 -9.11 -8.88
C SER A 264 -4.86 -10.23 -8.61
N GLN A 265 -5.63 -10.65 -9.61
CA GLN A 265 -6.65 -11.69 -9.44
C GLN A 265 -6.06 -13.05 -9.07
N THR A 266 -4.84 -13.38 -9.54
CA THR A 266 -4.14 -14.60 -9.09
C THR A 266 -3.74 -14.49 -7.62
N GLY A 267 -3.23 -13.33 -7.17
CA GLY A 267 -2.93 -13.07 -5.78
C GLY A 267 -4.15 -13.17 -4.87
N GLU A 268 -5.26 -12.56 -5.29
CA GLU A 268 -6.54 -12.59 -4.59
C GLU A 268 -7.10 -14.01 -4.47
N ASN A 269 -7.05 -14.81 -5.54
CA ASN A 269 -7.46 -16.22 -5.49
C ASN A 269 -6.64 -17.05 -4.50
N ARG A 270 -5.32 -16.85 -4.43
CA ARG A 270 -4.49 -17.55 -3.42
C ARG A 270 -4.88 -17.20 -1.99
N ILE A 271 -5.27 -15.95 -1.74
CA ILE A 271 -5.74 -15.53 -0.43
C ILE A 271 -7.09 -16.18 -0.12
N PHE A 272 -8.02 -16.19 -1.08
CA PHE A 272 -9.30 -16.89 -0.95
C PHE A 272 -9.12 -18.38 -0.63
N GLU A 273 -8.25 -19.07 -1.36
CA GLU A 273 -7.92 -20.48 -1.12
C GLU A 273 -7.36 -20.71 0.29
N THR A 274 -6.42 -19.86 0.71
CA THR A 274 -5.80 -19.95 2.05
C THR A 274 -6.82 -19.72 3.16
N TRP A 275 -7.63 -18.67 3.04
CA TRP A 275 -8.68 -18.35 4.01
C TRP A 275 -9.75 -19.44 4.05
N TRP A 276 -10.21 -19.92 2.90
CA TRP A 276 -11.21 -20.97 2.81
C TRP A 276 -10.75 -22.25 3.50
N LEU A 277 -9.54 -22.73 3.15
CA LEU A 277 -8.99 -23.94 3.75
C LEU A 277 -8.87 -23.78 5.27
N SER A 278 -8.33 -22.66 5.74
CA SER A 278 -8.16 -22.41 7.18
C SER A 278 -9.48 -22.25 7.94
N TRP A 279 -10.52 -21.66 7.33
CA TRP A 279 -11.78 -21.35 8.02
C TRP A 279 -12.81 -22.46 7.95
N PHE A 280 -12.76 -23.27 6.88
CA PHE A 280 -13.82 -24.22 6.55
C PHE A 280 -13.32 -25.67 6.41
N ASP A 281 -12.02 -25.91 6.51
CA ASP A 281 -11.39 -27.24 6.57
C ASP A 281 -11.75 -28.14 5.36
N THR A 282 -11.81 -27.53 4.18
CA THR A 282 -12.13 -28.19 2.90
C THR A 282 -11.54 -27.40 1.74
N GLU A 283 -11.51 -27.97 0.54
CA GLU A 283 -11.20 -27.23 -0.69
C GLU A 283 -12.41 -26.40 -1.14
N ILE A 284 -12.19 -25.34 -1.93
CA ILE A 284 -13.28 -24.51 -2.46
C ILE A 284 -14.11 -25.37 -3.43
N PRO A 285 -15.41 -25.62 -3.17
CA PRO A 285 -16.24 -26.39 -4.09
C PRO A 285 -16.47 -25.61 -5.38
N ASP A 286 -16.34 -26.30 -6.51
CA ASP A 286 -16.66 -25.76 -7.82
C ASP A 286 -18.07 -25.15 -7.86
N CYS A 287 -18.21 -24.04 -8.57
CA CYS A 287 -19.51 -23.50 -8.90
C CYS A 287 -20.15 -24.32 -10.03
N SER A 288 -21.42 -24.67 -9.86
CA SER A 288 -22.25 -25.31 -10.89
C SER A 288 -22.42 -24.43 -12.14
N SER A 289 -22.93 -25.01 -13.23
CA SER A 289 -23.26 -24.23 -14.43
C SER A 289 -24.29 -23.13 -14.14
N ASP A 290 -25.26 -23.41 -13.27
CA ASP A 290 -26.36 -22.49 -12.97
C ASP A 290 -25.88 -21.34 -12.07
N GLU A 291 -25.03 -21.64 -11.07
CA GLU A 291 -24.35 -20.61 -10.27
C GLU A 291 -23.54 -19.68 -11.19
N ARG A 292 -22.71 -20.23 -12.09
CA ARG A 292 -21.91 -19.45 -13.04
C ARG A 292 -22.78 -18.61 -13.99
N ALA A 293 -23.90 -19.16 -14.47
CA ALA A 293 -24.81 -18.43 -15.35
C ALA A 293 -25.55 -17.29 -14.63
N ALA A 294 -25.79 -17.42 -13.32
CA ALA A 294 -26.41 -16.39 -12.49
C ALA A 294 -25.44 -15.31 -12.00
N MET A 295 -24.12 -15.57 -12.02
CA MET A 295 -23.11 -14.60 -11.58
C MET A 295 -23.09 -13.34 -12.47
N PRO A 296 -23.21 -12.14 -11.89
CA PRO A 296 -23.11 -10.89 -12.64
C PRO A 296 -21.80 -10.80 -13.42
N GLY A 297 -21.88 -10.40 -14.70
CA GLY A 297 -20.71 -10.18 -15.56
C GLY A 297 -19.97 -11.46 -15.99
N PHE A 298 -20.34 -12.63 -15.49
CA PHE A 298 -19.73 -13.89 -15.91
C PHE A 298 -20.04 -14.16 -17.38
N LEU A 299 -18.99 -14.48 -18.15
CA LEU A 299 -19.07 -14.60 -19.60
C LEU A 299 -19.56 -15.99 -19.98
N THR A 300 -20.46 -16.02 -20.96
CA THR A 300 -20.86 -17.24 -21.63
C THR A 300 -19.72 -17.81 -22.46
N GLN A 301 -19.81 -19.10 -22.81
CA GLN A 301 -18.83 -19.70 -23.72
C GLN A 301 -18.80 -19.01 -25.11
N ALA A 302 -19.92 -18.44 -25.55
CA ALA A 302 -20.01 -17.71 -26.81
C ALA A 302 -19.19 -16.41 -26.76
N GLU A 303 -19.32 -15.64 -25.68
CA GLU A 303 -18.53 -14.42 -25.46
C GLU A 303 -17.03 -14.73 -25.31
N MET A 304 -16.67 -15.77 -24.56
CA MET A 304 -15.27 -16.22 -24.48
C MET A 304 -14.70 -16.61 -25.86
N ARG A 305 -15.50 -17.24 -26.73
CA ARG A 305 -15.10 -17.53 -28.11
C ARG A 305 -14.99 -16.27 -28.95
N GLN A 306 -15.87 -15.29 -28.76
CA GLN A 306 -15.84 -14.01 -29.48
C GLN A 306 -14.53 -13.27 -29.24
N VAL A 307 -14.09 -13.13 -27.97
CA VAL A 307 -12.81 -12.49 -27.67
C VAL A 307 -11.64 -13.27 -28.29
N LYS A 308 -11.64 -14.60 -28.17
CA LYS A 308 -10.61 -15.46 -28.76
C LYS A 308 -10.56 -15.36 -30.29
N ALA A 309 -11.70 -15.21 -30.96
CA ALA A 309 -11.78 -15.13 -32.41
C ALA A 309 -11.69 -13.70 -32.97
N ALA A 310 -11.67 -12.68 -32.10
CA ALA A 310 -11.66 -11.29 -32.53
C ALA A 310 -10.45 -11.00 -33.46
N PRO A 311 -10.67 -10.38 -34.64
CA PRO A 311 -9.58 -9.94 -35.52
C PRO A 311 -8.64 -8.96 -34.80
N ALA A 312 -7.35 -8.96 -35.14
CA ALA A 312 -6.34 -8.17 -34.44
C ALA A 312 -6.67 -6.66 -34.36
N ASN A 313 -7.28 -6.09 -35.40
CA ASN A 313 -7.69 -4.67 -35.44
C ASN A 313 -8.97 -4.36 -34.65
N GLN A 314 -9.67 -5.36 -34.14
CA GLN A 314 -10.88 -5.21 -33.30
C GLN A 314 -10.67 -5.77 -31.89
N PHE A 315 -9.57 -6.48 -31.66
CA PHE A 315 -9.32 -7.24 -30.44
C PHE A 315 -9.39 -6.36 -29.19
N ASP A 316 -8.71 -5.22 -29.18
CA ASP A 316 -8.64 -4.32 -28.02
C ASP A 316 -10.03 -3.80 -27.64
N THR A 317 -10.84 -3.38 -28.62
CA THR A 317 -12.22 -2.93 -28.38
C THR A 317 -13.08 -4.04 -27.80
N VAL A 318 -13.02 -5.25 -28.39
CA VAL A 318 -13.78 -6.41 -27.92
C VAL A 318 -13.35 -6.82 -26.51
N PHE A 319 -12.04 -6.78 -26.22
CA PHE A 319 -11.52 -7.07 -24.89
C PHE A 319 -11.97 -6.03 -23.86
N VAL A 320 -11.83 -4.73 -24.15
CA VAL A 320 -12.24 -3.66 -23.24
C VAL A 320 -13.73 -3.74 -22.93
N GLU A 321 -14.59 -3.94 -23.92
CA GLU A 321 -16.04 -4.10 -23.70
C GLU A 321 -16.34 -5.33 -22.83
N THR A 322 -15.72 -6.47 -23.15
CA THR A 322 -16.00 -7.74 -22.46
C THR A 322 -15.45 -7.75 -21.04
N MET A 323 -14.22 -7.27 -20.83
CA MET A 323 -13.61 -7.18 -19.51
C MET A 323 -14.29 -6.12 -18.65
N SER A 324 -14.76 -5.01 -19.23
CA SER A 324 -15.53 -4.01 -18.48
C SER A 324 -16.85 -4.58 -17.95
N LYS A 325 -17.57 -5.35 -18.79
CA LYS A 325 -18.77 -6.10 -18.34
C LYS A 325 -18.42 -7.08 -17.22
N HIS A 326 -17.33 -7.81 -17.36
CA HIS A 326 -16.87 -8.77 -16.36
C HIS A 326 -16.56 -8.07 -15.03
N HIS A 327 -15.73 -7.03 -15.04
CA HIS A 327 -15.39 -6.23 -13.87
C HIS A 327 -16.62 -5.58 -13.22
N ALA A 328 -17.57 -5.03 -13.97
CA ALA A 328 -18.80 -4.49 -13.39
C ALA A 328 -19.57 -5.55 -12.57
N GLY A 329 -19.57 -6.79 -13.03
CA GLY A 329 -20.10 -7.92 -12.28
C GLY A 329 -19.34 -8.23 -10.98
N ALA A 330 -18.01 -8.23 -11.03
CA ALA A 330 -17.18 -8.40 -9.84
C ALA A 330 -17.40 -7.27 -8.82
N VAL A 331 -17.48 -6.02 -9.28
CA VAL A 331 -17.77 -4.84 -8.47
C VAL A 331 -19.11 -5.00 -7.75
N LYS A 332 -20.15 -5.48 -8.44
CA LYS A 332 -21.47 -5.73 -7.83
C LYS A 332 -21.41 -6.78 -6.71
N MET A 333 -20.71 -7.89 -6.95
CA MET A 333 -20.55 -8.94 -5.92
C MET A 333 -19.72 -8.44 -4.73
N ALA A 334 -18.67 -7.67 -5.00
CA ALA A 334 -17.80 -7.10 -3.99
C ALA A 334 -18.51 -6.01 -3.15
N ASP A 335 -19.39 -5.22 -3.75
CA ASP A 335 -20.22 -4.24 -3.03
C ASP A 335 -21.24 -4.93 -2.11
N GLN A 336 -21.87 -6.02 -2.56
CA GLN A 336 -22.74 -6.84 -1.72
C GLN A 336 -21.99 -7.40 -0.51
N MET A 337 -20.79 -7.94 -0.74
CA MET A 337 -19.94 -8.48 0.33
C MET A 337 -19.51 -7.38 1.31
N TRP A 338 -19.11 -6.20 0.83
CA TRP A 338 -18.73 -5.07 1.68
C TRP A 338 -19.83 -4.68 2.69
N HIS A 339 -21.09 -4.71 2.23
CA HIS A 339 -22.27 -4.37 3.02
C HIS A 339 -22.85 -5.54 3.83
N SER A 340 -22.28 -6.74 3.73
CA SER A 340 -22.78 -7.93 4.42
C SER A 340 -22.39 -7.98 5.92
N GLY A 341 -22.92 -8.99 6.62
CA GLY A 341 -22.56 -9.32 8.00
C GLY A 341 -21.33 -10.22 8.14
N GLY A 342 -20.56 -10.44 7.07
CA GLY A 342 -19.45 -11.39 7.01
C GLY A 342 -18.19 -11.01 7.79
N ASP A 343 -17.16 -11.85 7.68
CA ASP A 343 -15.85 -11.62 8.29
C ASP A 343 -15.26 -10.28 7.84
N LEU A 344 -14.75 -9.49 8.81
CA LEU A 344 -14.21 -8.16 8.53
C LEU A 344 -13.07 -8.18 7.50
N ARG A 345 -12.22 -9.21 7.50
CA ARG A 345 -11.11 -9.34 6.55
C ARG A 345 -11.62 -9.51 5.13
N LEU A 346 -12.64 -10.35 4.96
CA LEU A 346 -13.27 -10.58 3.66
C LEU A 346 -13.99 -9.33 3.15
N ARG A 347 -14.65 -8.59 4.04
CA ARG A 347 -15.27 -7.30 3.72
C ARG A 347 -14.24 -6.25 3.28
N VAL A 348 -13.12 -6.13 4.00
CA VAL A 348 -12.03 -5.21 3.62
C VAL A 348 -11.44 -5.58 2.27
N MET A 349 -11.23 -6.87 1.99
CA MET A 349 -10.80 -7.35 0.68
C MET A 349 -11.81 -7.03 -0.42
N ALA A 350 -13.11 -7.24 -0.17
CA ALA A 350 -14.16 -6.90 -1.12
C ALA A 350 -14.21 -5.39 -1.42
N HIS A 351 -14.00 -4.52 -0.42
CA HIS A 351 -13.86 -3.08 -0.66
C HIS A 351 -12.67 -2.77 -1.58
N ALA A 352 -11.53 -3.43 -1.38
CA ALA A 352 -10.36 -3.26 -2.24
C ALA A 352 -10.61 -3.74 -3.68
N ILE A 353 -11.18 -4.94 -3.87
CA ILE A 353 -11.55 -5.48 -5.19
C ILE A 353 -12.54 -4.55 -5.92
N ARG A 354 -13.57 -4.07 -5.20
CA ARG A 354 -14.54 -3.11 -5.74
C ARG A 354 -13.88 -1.82 -6.21
N HIS A 355 -12.94 -1.28 -5.43
CA HIS A 355 -12.20 -0.07 -5.81
C HIS A 355 -11.33 -0.34 -7.05
N GLU A 356 -10.54 -1.41 -6.97
CA GLU A 356 -9.56 -1.83 -7.98
C GLU A 356 -10.23 -2.05 -9.34
N GLN A 357 -11.28 -2.87 -9.41
CA GLN A 357 -11.89 -3.24 -10.69
C GLN A 357 -12.70 -2.09 -11.33
N GLN A 358 -13.24 -1.16 -10.53
CA GLN A 358 -13.75 0.11 -11.08
C GLN A 358 -12.62 0.98 -11.65
N GLY A 359 -11.44 0.94 -11.02
CA GLY A 359 -10.23 1.58 -11.51
C GLY A 359 -9.75 1.00 -12.83
N GLU A 360 -9.73 -0.33 -12.94
CA GLU A 360 -9.36 -1.05 -14.17
C GLU A 360 -10.30 -0.74 -15.34
N ILE A 361 -11.62 -0.67 -15.10
CA ILE A 361 -12.58 -0.17 -16.09
C ILE A 361 -12.19 1.24 -16.56
N ALA A 362 -11.92 2.15 -15.62
CA ALA A 362 -11.56 3.52 -15.96
C ALA A 362 -10.25 3.58 -16.78
N LEU A 363 -9.25 2.79 -16.42
CA LEU A 363 -7.96 2.70 -17.12
C LEU A 363 -8.11 2.13 -18.54
N MET A 364 -8.90 1.07 -18.71
CA MET A 364 -9.23 0.51 -20.03
C MET A 364 -9.91 1.53 -20.95
N HIS A 365 -10.66 2.47 -20.38
CA HIS A 365 -11.28 3.59 -21.09
C HIS A 365 -10.42 4.87 -21.12
N GLY A 366 -9.14 4.80 -20.72
CA GLY A 366 -8.18 5.88 -20.85
C GLY A 366 -8.30 7.00 -19.80
N ALA A 367 -8.91 6.73 -18.64
CA ALA A 367 -9.00 7.71 -17.56
C ALA A 367 -7.60 8.17 -17.10
N SER A 368 -7.41 9.48 -17.01
CA SER A 368 -6.14 10.08 -16.62
C SER A 368 -6.32 11.42 -15.90
N GLY A 369 -5.23 11.92 -15.32
CA GLY A 369 -5.20 13.23 -14.67
C GLY A 369 -6.23 13.39 -13.56
N ILE A 370 -6.82 14.58 -13.45
CA ILE A 370 -7.79 14.92 -12.38
C ILE A 370 -9.06 14.05 -12.48
N ALA A 371 -9.48 13.68 -13.69
CA ALA A 371 -10.65 12.84 -13.87
C ALA A 371 -10.44 11.43 -13.28
N ALA A 372 -9.23 10.87 -13.44
CA ALA A 372 -8.87 9.61 -12.79
C ALA A 372 -8.87 9.72 -11.26
N VAL A 373 -8.33 10.81 -10.69
CA VAL A 373 -8.35 11.04 -9.23
C VAL A 373 -9.79 11.15 -8.71
N ALA A 374 -10.66 11.88 -9.42
CA ALA A 374 -12.06 12.00 -9.06
C ALA A 374 -12.81 10.66 -9.17
N ALA A 375 -12.51 9.86 -10.19
CA ALA A 375 -13.05 8.51 -10.33
C ALA A 375 -12.61 7.62 -9.16
N ALA A 376 -11.31 7.55 -8.87
CA ALA A 376 -10.78 6.76 -7.76
C ALA A 376 -11.40 7.17 -6.41
N PHE A 377 -11.59 8.46 -6.15
CA PHE A 377 -12.25 8.91 -4.93
C PHE A 377 -13.70 8.42 -4.83
N ARG A 378 -14.46 8.48 -5.94
CA ARG A 378 -15.84 7.94 -5.97
C ARG A 378 -15.87 6.42 -5.81
N ASN A 379 -14.91 5.70 -6.40
CA ASN A 379 -14.81 4.24 -6.33
C ASN A 379 -14.66 3.75 -4.88
N MET A 380 -14.01 4.52 -4.01
CA MET A 380 -13.92 4.21 -2.58
C MET A 380 -15.28 4.25 -1.88
N LEU A 381 -16.20 5.12 -2.33
CA LEU A 381 -17.44 5.43 -1.63
C LEU A 381 -18.62 4.58 -2.12
N GLY A 382 -18.63 4.21 -3.40
CA GLY A 382 -19.76 3.51 -4.01
C GLY A 382 -19.36 2.58 -5.16
N ASP A 383 -20.30 1.72 -5.53
CA ASP A 383 -20.35 1.14 -6.86
C ASP A 383 -20.83 2.23 -7.83
N ASN A 384 -19.98 2.62 -8.78
CA ASN A 384 -20.24 3.69 -9.75
C ASN A 384 -20.35 3.15 -11.19
N VAL A 385 -20.39 1.83 -11.37
CA VAL A 385 -20.43 1.17 -12.68
C VAL A 385 -21.67 0.30 -12.89
N ASN A 386 -22.50 0.12 -11.86
CA ASN A 386 -23.78 -0.62 -11.92
C ASN A 386 -25.02 0.24 -11.66
#